data_AF-A0A916DB57-F1
#
_entry.id   AF-A0A916DB57-F1
#
_cell.length_a   1.000
_cell.length_b   1.000
_cell.length_c   1.000
_cell.angle_alpha   90.00
_cell.angle_beta   90.00
_cell.angle_gamma   90.00
#
_symmetry.space_group_name_H-M   'P 1'
#
loop_
_entity.id
_entity.type
_entity.pdbx_description
1 polymer ?
#
loop_
_entity_poly.entity_id
_entity_poly.type
_entity_poly.pdbx_seq_one_letter_code
_entity_poly.pdbx_strand_id
1 'polypeptide(L)'
;REREVVRRRLETRAAELAAAGHPLQVVSEPGALPLFALVDGERLLLREREGALELKGRDCERFAAEDVVARFEAGEWLPSFSALSRPLAASTLYPVAATVLGPAELEVIEVVRRRRPRLVFAPLPNDRHPDHVRAGRLVADAAFYAGLRALETGLPPHRPQQVVYFPSTFLAEPTFLVDVTGTLEVKLAAVRAFRSQFFDPASKEPATFISSPEFLDGVAARARAFGRLANVGAAEGFVSPRPPLLADPLAAFDGFEKGC
;
A
#
# COMPACT_ATOMS: atom_id res chain seq x y z
N ARG A 1 28.43 -20.38 -13.57
CA ARG A 1 29.06 -19.63 -14.69
C ARG A 1 28.38 -18.29 -14.98
N GLU A 2 27.05 -18.23 -15.08
CA GLU A 2 26.31 -16.95 -15.31
C GLU A 2 26.39 -15.96 -14.15
N ARG A 3 26.40 -16.44 -12.89
CA ARG A 3 26.50 -15.59 -11.68
C ARG A 3 27.76 -14.73 -11.61
N GLU A 4 28.91 -15.32 -11.90
CA GLU A 4 30.21 -14.63 -11.86
C GLU A 4 30.29 -13.49 -12.88
N VAL A 5 29.67 -13.69 -14.06
CA VAL A 5 29.59 -12.68 -15.12
C VAL A 5 28.71 -11.51 -14.70
N VAL A 6 27.57 -11.77 -14.07
CA VAL A 6 26.67 -10.73 -13.55
C VAL A 6 27.35 -9.93 -12.44
N ARG A 7 28.01 -10.61 -11.50
CA ARG A 7 28.74 -9.97 -10.39
C ARG A 7 29.80 -8.99 -10.90
N ARG A 8 30.66 -9.46 -11.82
CA ARG A 8 31.70 -8.63 -12.44
C ARG A 8 31.12 -7.39 -13.12
N ARG A 9 30.00 -7.54 -13.85
CA ARG A 9 29.33 -6.39 -14.50
C ARG A 9 28.81 -5.37 -13.49
N LEU A 10 28.20 -5.83 -12.39
CA LEU A 10 27.70 -4.94 -11.34
C LEU A 10 28.84 -4.16 -10.67
N GLU A 11 29.96 -4.84 -10.35
CA GLU A 11 31.15 -4.20 -9.78
C GLU A 11 31.73 -3.14 -10.72
N THR A 12 31.87 -3.46 -12.02
CA THR A 12 32.35 -2.49 -13.02
C THR A 12 31.43 -1.26 -13.11
N ARG A 13 30.11 -1.46 -13.21
CA ARG A 13 29.14 -0.35 -13.29
C ARG A 13 29.10 0.49 -12.00
N ALA A 14 29.24 -0.15 -10.85
CA ALA A 14 29.29 0.53 -9.57
C ALA A 14 30.53 1.43 -9.45
N ALA A 15 31.69 0.95 -9.92
CA ALA A 15 32.93 1.73 -9.97
C ALA A 15 32.80 2.93 -10.93
N GLU A 16 32.20 2.74 -12.11
CA GLU A 16 31.94 3.81 -13.08
C GLU A 16 31.04 4.91 -12.50
N LEU A 17 29.97 4.55 -11.81
CA LEU A 17 29.06 5.49 -11.16
C LEU A 17 29.74 6.29 -10.05
N ALA A 18 30.55 5.62 -9.22
CA ALA A 18 31.32 6.28 -8.17
C ALA A 18 32.32 7.29 -8.76
N ALA A 19 33.03 6.91 -9.84
CA ALA A 19 33.94 7.80 -10.55
C ALA A 19 33.23 9.01 -11.19
N ALA A 20 31.96 8.86 -11.58
CA ALA A 20 31.12 9.94 -12.08
C ALA A 20 30.53 10.85 -10.98
N GLY A 21 30.92 10.68 -9.71
CA GLY A 21 30.43 11.48 -8.59
C GLY A 21 29.13 11.00 -7.97
N HIS A 22 28.71 9.77 -8.28
CA HIS A 22 27.52 9.13 -7.69
C HIS A 22 27.94 7.97 -6.77
N PRO A 23 28.32 8.26 -5.51
CA PRO A 23 28.72 7.20 -4.59
C PRO A 23 27.57 6.24 -4.31
N LEU A 24 27.87 4.95 -4.20
CA LEU A 24 26.89 3.94 -3.83
C LEU A 24 26.35 4.23 -2.43
N GLN A 25 25.02 4.30 -2.32
CA GLN A 25 24.35 4.48 -1.01
C GLN A 25 24.24 3.17 -0.23
N VAL A 26 24.33 2.03 -0.92
CA VAL A 26 24.30 0.68 -0.33
C VAL A 26 25.39 -0.14 -0.99
N VAL A 27 26.29 -0.68 -0.18
CA VAL A 27 27.35 -1.58 -0.63
C VAL A 27 26.85 -3.01 -0.46
N SER A 28 26.79 -3.77 -1.55
CA SER A 28 26.50 -5.21 -1.46
C SER A 28 27.71 -5.93 -0.90
N GLU A 29 27.51 -6.73 0.13
CA GLU A 29 28.57 -7.56 0.69
C GLU A 29 29.00 -8.62 -0.35
N PRO A 30 30.32 -8.89 -0.50
CA PRO A 30 30.81 -9.94 -1.38
C PRO A 30 30.18 -11.30 -1.03
N GLY A 31 29.58 -11.96 -2.02
CA GLY A 31 28.91 -13.25 -1.83
C GLY A 31 27.45 -13.16 -1.33
N ALA A 32 26.95 -11.98 -0.95
CA ALA A 32 25.54 -11.83 -0.60
C ALA A 32 24.63 -12.20 -1.78
N LEU A 33 23.67 -13.09 -1.52
CA LEU A 33 22.63 -13.41 -2.49
C LEU A 33 21.43 -12.47 -2.29
N PRO A 34 20.66 -12.13 -3.34
CA PRO A 34 19.44 -11.35 -3.19
C PRO A 34 18.27 -12.20 -2.63
N LEU A 35 18.58 -13.08 -1.68
CA LEU A 35 17.70 -14.08 -1.09
C LEU A 35 18.00 -14.22 0.41
N PHE A 36 16.96 -14.30 1.21
CA PHE A 36 16.99 -14.49 2.65
C PHE A 36 16.19 -15.75 3.00
N ALA A 37 16.55 -16.40 4.09
CA ALA A 37 15.74 -17.45 4.71
C ALA A 37 15.11 -16.90 5.99
N LEU A 38 13.83 -17.20 6.20
CA LEU A 38 13.18 -17.08 7.49
C LEU A 38 13.36 -18.41 8.22
N VAL A 39 14.14 -18.40 9.29
CA VAL A 39 14.48 -19.57 10.11
C VAL A 39 14.13 -19.24 11.55
N ASP A 40 13.24 -20.01 12.18
CA ASP A 40 12.80 -19.78 13.57
C ASP A 40 12.28 -18.35 13.83
N GLY A 41 11.67 -17.70 12.82
CA GLY A 41 11.19 -16.32 12.90
C GLY A 41 12.25 -15.25 12.63
N GLU A 42 13.52 -15.62 12.46
CA GLU A 42 14.61 -14.70 12.10
C GLU A 42 14.81 -14.65 10.59
N ARG A 43 14.94 -13.42 10.04
CA ARG A 43 15.20 -13.21 8.61
C ARG A 43 16.69 -13.04 8.36
N LEU A 44 17.33 -14.09 7.86
CA LEU A 44 18.78 -14.16 7.68
C LEU A 44 19.16 -14.14 6.20
N LEU A 45 20.18 -13.35 5.86
CA LEU A 45 20.68 -13.23 4.48
C LEU A 45 21.44 -14.50 4.10
N LEU A 46 21.11 -15.11 2.95
CA LEU A 46 21.97 -16.13 2.38
C LEU A 46 23.19 -15.49 1.72
N ARG A 47 24.36 -16.01 2.06
CA ARG A 47 25.63 -15.63 1.44
C ARG A 47 26.35 -16.86 0.93
N GLU A 48 27.12 -16.68 -0.12
CA GLU A 48 28.01 -17.68 -0.68
C GLU A 48 29.44 -17.41 -0.22
N ARG A 49 30.09 -18.42 0.36
CA ARG A 49 31.48 -18.37 0.81
C ARG A 49 32.16 -19.69 0.50
N GLU A 50 33.30 -19.64 -0.19
CA GLU A 50 34.12 -20.83 -0.52
C GLU A 50 33.33 -21.96 -1.22
N GLY A 51 32.29 -21.61 -2.00
CA GLY A 51 31.43 -22.56 -2.71
C GLY A 51 30.32 -23.19 -1.87
N ALA A 52 30.15 -22.77 -0.61
CA ALA A 52 29.04 -23.16 0.26
C ALA A 52 28.12 -21.96 0.55
N LEU A 53 26.89 -22.24 0.96
CA LEU A 53 25.95 -21.24 1.43
C LEU A 53 25.97 -21.14 2.96
N GLU A 54 25.88 -19.93 3.47
CA GLU A 54 25.83 -19.63 4.91
C GLU A 54 24.69 -18.63 5.18
N LEU A 55 24.16 -18.65 6.40
CA LEU A 55 23.21 -17.63 6.88
C LEU A 55 23.99 -16.57 7.66
N LYS A 56 23.88 -15.31 7.24
CA LYS A 56 24.55 -14.20 7.92
C LYS A 56 24.08 -14.10 9.37
N GLY A 57 24.99 -14.31 10.32
CA GLY A 57 24.71 -14.35 11.76
C GLY A 57 24.68 -15.78 12.33
N ARG A 58 24.62 -16.81 11.48
CA ARG A 58 24.80 -18.24 11.82
C ARG A 58 25.94 -18.83 10.98
N ASP A 59 27.06 -18.11 11.00
CA ASP A 59 28.20 -18.29 10.11
C ASP A 59 28.97 -19.62 10.29
N CYS A 60 28.67 -20.37 11.36
CA CYS A 60 29.21 -21.71 11.62
C CYS A 60 28.47 -22.83 10.87
N GLU A 61 27.31 -22.54 10.29
CA GLU A 61 26.50 -23.49 9.54
C GLU A 61 26.70 -23.28 8.03
N ARG A 62 27.18 -24.31 7.35
CA ARG A 62 27.42 -24.33 5.90
C ARG A 62 26.48 -25.33 5.24
N PHE A 63 25.87 -24.91 4.15
CA PHE A 63 24.87 -25.68 3.41
C PHE A 63 25.28 -25.83 1.94
N ALA A 64 25.03 -27.01 1.36
CA ALA A 64 25.04 -27.13 -0.09
C ALA A 64 23.82 -26.39 -0.67
N ALA A 65 23.89 -26.01 -1.95
CA ALA A 65 22.77 -25.32 -2.59
C ALA A 65 21.51 -26.19 -2.61
N GLU A 66 21.69 -27.50 -2.81
CA GLU A 66 20.63 -28.50 -2.84
C GLU A 66 19.95 -28.64 -1.48
N ASP A 67 20.71 -28.57 -0.37
CA ASP A 67 20.16 -28.62 0.98
C ASP A 67 19.28 -27.40 1.28
N VAL A 68 19.74 -26.22 0.89
CA VAL A 68 18.97 -24.98 1.05
C VAL A 68 17.65 -25.07 0.28
N VAL A 69 17.68 -25.59 -0.96
CA VAL A 69 16.48 -25.79 -1.77
C VAL A 69 15.52 -26.76 -1.08
N ALA A 70 16.02 -27.92 -0.62
CA ALA A 70 15.20 -28.91 0.06
C ALA A 70 14.51 -28.35 1.33
N ARG A 71 15.19 -27.49 2.09
CA ARG A 71 14.59 -26.83 3.27
C ARG A 71 13.49 -25.85 2.91
N PHE A 72 13.64 -25.10 1.82
CA PHE A 72 12.56 -24.25 1.30
C PHE A 72 11.37 -25.08 0.81
N GLU A 73 11.62 -26.18 0.11
CA GLU A 73 10.57 -27.08 -0.41
C GLU A 73 9.78 -27.76 0.72
N ALA A 74 10.47 -28.16 1.79
CA ALA A 74 9.85 -28.76 2.96
C ALA A 74 9.09 -27.75 3.83
N GLY A 75 9.22 -26.43 3.57
CA GLY A 75 8.66 -25.37 4.40
C GLY A 75 9.36 -25.20 5.75
N GLU A 76 10.48 -25.89 5.97
CA GLU A 76 11.34 -25.70 7.14
C GLU A 76 11.83 -24.26 7.19
N TRP A 77 12.23 -23.73 6.03
CA TRP A 77 12.56 -22.32 5.83
C TRP A 77 11.57 -21.67 4.88
N LEU A 78 11.29 -20.38 5.07
CA LEU A 78 10.53 -19.60 4.09
C LEU A 78 11.44 -18.66 3.31
N PRO A 79 11.40 -18.65 1.96
CA PRO A 79 12.22 -17.76 1.17
C PRO A 79 11.71 -16.31 1.29
N SER A 80 12.64 -15.37 1.42
CA SER A 80 12.34 -13.94 1.47
C SER A 80 13.28 -13.16 0.56
N PHE A 81 12.74 -12.37 -0.36
CA PHE A 81 13.53 -11.65 -1.36
C PHE A 81 14.00 -10.29 -0.84
N SER A 82 15.12 -9.79 -1.36
CA SER A 82 15.55 -8.43 -1.11
C SER A 82 14.59 -7.45 -1.79
N ALA A 83 14.57 -6.18 -1.36
CA ALA A 83 13.72 -5.17 -1.99
C ALA A 83 13.95 -5.03 -3.51
N LEU A 84 15.17 -5.33 -3.98
CA LEU A 84 15.56 -5.24 -5.39
C LEU A 84 15.14 -6.47 -6.21
N SER A 85 15.14 -7.66 -5.60
CA SER A 85 14.74 -8.90 -6.27
C SER A 85 13.26 -9.21 -6.10
N ARG A 86 12.57 -8.58 -5.13
CA ARG A 86 11.14 -8.79 -4.86
C ARG A 86 10.26 -8.60 -6.10
N PRO A 87 10.44 -7.54 -6.93
CA PRO A 87 9.62 -7.37 -8.13
C PRO A 87 9.87 -8.48 -9.17
N LEU A 88 11.12 -8.93 -9.33
CA LEU A 88 11.49 -9.99 -10.27
C LEU A 88 11.03 -11.38 -9.80
N ALA A 89 11.19 -11.66 -8.51
CA ALA A 89 10.65 -12.86 -7.88
C ALA A 89 9.12 -12.87 -7.99
N ALA A 90 8.47 -11.72 -7.82
CA ALA A 90 7.03 -11.60 -8.01
C ALA A 90 6.60 -11.77 -9.47
N SER A 91 7.39 -11.35 -10.47
CA SER A 91 7.03 -11.62 -11.86
C SER A 91 7.32 -13.06 -12.30
N THR A 92 8.26 -13.75 -11.65
CA THR A 92 8.74 -15.07 -12.07
C THR A 92 8.10 -16.23 -11.31
N LEU A 93 7.95 -16.12 -9.98
CA LEU A 93 7.41 -17.18 -9.12
C LEU A 93 5.88 -17.16 -9.03
N TYR A 94 5.29 -16.03 -9.38
CA TYR A 94 3.87 -15.76 -9.30
C TYR A 94 3.36 -15.45 -10.72
N PRO A 95 3.31 -16.46 -11.63
CA PRO A 95 3.03 -16.25 -13.04
C PRO A 95 1.65 -15.60 -13.23
N VAL A 96 1.59 -14.61 -14.12
CA VAL A 96 0.46 -13.86 -14.73
C VAL A 96 -0.78 -13.66 -13.86
N ALA A 97 -1.42 -14.72 -13.36
CA ALA A 97 -2.43 -14.61 -12.31
C ALA A 97 -1.91 -13.87 -11.07
N ALA A 98 -0.67 -14.14 -10.63
CA ALA A 98 -0.12 -13.50 -9.44
C ALA A 98 0.81 -12.29 -9.73
N THR A 99 1.04 -12.00 -11.00
CA THR A 99 1.54 -10.69 -11.48
C THR A 99 0.40 -9.68 -11.65
N VAL A 100 -0.81 -10.18 -11.91
CA VAL A 100 -2.08 -9.43 -11.86
C VAL A 100 -2.65 -9.40 -10.43
N LEU A 101 -2.29 -10.37 -9.57
CA LEU A 101 -2.74 -10.54 -8.18
C LEU A 101 -1.60 -10.97 -7.24
N GLY A 102 -0.79 -10.03 -6.78
CA GLY A 102 0.16 -10.27 -5.70
C GLY A 102 -0.54 -10.74 -4.40
N PRO A 103 0.21 -11.26 -3.40
CA PRO A 103 -0.37 -11.76 -2.16
C PRO A 103 -1.32 -10.77 -1.47
N ALA A 104 -0.98 -9.47 -1.49
CA ALA A 104 -1.84 -8.44 -0.93
C ALA A 104 -3.20 -8.30 -1.67
N GLU A 105 -3.23 -8.52 -2.98
CA GLU A 105 -4.46 -8.46 -3.78
C GLU A 105 -5.37 -9.64 -3.46
N LEU A 106 -4.79 -10.84 -3.28
CA LEU A 106 -5.53 -12.04 -2.88
C LEU A 106 -6.18 -11.86 -1.51
N GLU A 107 -5.46 -11.30 -0.54
CA GLU A 107 -6.01 -10.99 0.80
C GLU A 107 -7.19 -10.02 0.72
N VAL A 108 -7.06 -8.94 -0.06
CA VAL A 108 -8.16 -7.97 -0.24
C VAL A 108 -9.34 -8.62 -0.98
N ILE A 109 -9.09 -9.45 -1.98
CA ILE A 109 -10.13 -10.22 -2.70
C ILE A 109 -10.89 -11.11 -1.74
N GLU A 110 -10.19 -11.81 -0.85
CA GLU A 110 -10.83 -12.68 0.12
C GLU A 110 -11.75 -11.89 1.07
N VAL A 111 -11.29 -10.73 1.56
CA VAL A 111 -12.11 -9.82 2.37
C VAL A 111 -13.34 -9.34 1.58
N VAL A 112 -13.17 -8.92 0.32
CA VAL A 112 -14.28 -8.45 -0.53
C VAL A 112 -15.29 -9.58 -0.78
N ARG A 113 -14.84 -10.79 -1.10
CA ARG A 113 -15.71 -11.96 -1.32
C ARG A 113 -16.45 -12.39 -0.06
N ARG A 114 -15.79 -12.31 1.10
CA ARG A 114 -16.36 -12.65 2.41
C ARG A 114 -17.39 -11.63 2.87
N ARG A 115 -17.10 -10.33 2.73
CA ARG A 115 -17.97 -9.23 3.20
C ARG A 115 -19.03 -8.81 2.20
N ARG A 116 -18.86 -9.16 0.92
CA ARG A 116 -19.76 -8.85 -0.19
C ARG A 116 -20.24 -7.38 -0.21
N PRO A 117 -19.33 -6.38 -0.08
CA PRO A 117 -19.74 -4.98 0.02
C PRO A 117 -20.34 -4.48 -1.30
N ARG A 118 -21.31 -3.57 -1.21
CA ARG A 118 -21.85 -2.88 -2.40
C ARG A 118 -20.91 -1.79 -2.90
N LEU A 119 -20.32 -1.03 -1.98
CA LEU A 119 -19.33 0.01 -2.26
C LEU A 119 -18.07 -0.26 -1.42
N VAL A 120 -16.92 0.06 -1.98
CA VAL A 120 -15.63 0.03 -1.27
C VAL A 120 -15.07 1.44 -1.28
N PHE A 121 -14.61 1.92 -0.12
CA PHE A 121 -13.93 3.21 -0.01
C PHE A 121 -12.42 2.99 0.09
N ALA A 122 -11.64 3.76 -0.68
CA ALA A 122 -10.19 3.65 -0.71
C ALA A 122 -9.52 5.04 -0.76
N PRO A 123 -8.24 5.17 -0.37
CA PRO A 123 -7.51 6.42 -0.55
C PRO A 123 -7.41 6.77 -2.04
N LEU A 124 -7.52 8.06 -2.37
CA LEU A 124 -7.30 8.52 -3.74
C LEU A 124 -5.86 8.21 -4.21
N PRO A 125 -5.64 7.62 -5.40
CA PRO A 125 -4.32 7.32 -5.94
C PRO A 125 -3.48 8.54 -6.38
N ASN A 126 -3.72 9.69 -5.75
CA ASN A 126 -3.00 10.94 -5.92
C ASN A 126 -2.84 11.56 -4.54
N ASP A 127 -1.73 11.25 -3.88
CA ASP A 127 -1.43 11.73 -2.54
C ASP A 127 0.08 11.85 -2.35
N ARG A 128 0.52 12.66 -1.38
CA ARG A 128 1.93 12.77 -1.03
C ARG A 128 2.48 11.47 -0.42
N HIS A 129 1.62 10.68 0.22
CA HIS A 129 2.03 9.45 0.89
C HIS A 129 1.99 8.28 -0.10
N PRO A 130 3.12 7.61 -0.40
CA PRO A 130 3.16 6.54 -1.39
C PRO A 130 2.24 5.37 -1.03
N ASP A 131 2.05 5.10 0.26
CA ASP A 131 1.15 4.02 0.69
C ASP A 131 -0.33 4.32 0.42
N HIS A 132 -0.77 5.58 0.48
CA HIS A 132 -2.13 5.93 0.04
C HIS A 132 -2.30 5.65 -1.46
N VAL A 133 -1.30 6.03 -2.26
CA VAL A 133 -1.31 5.78 -3.71
C VAL A 133 -1.34 4.29 -4.01
N ARG A 134 -0.51 3.49 -3.33
CA ARG A 134 -0.46 2.03 -3.50
C ARG A 134 -1.74 1.36 -3.03
N ALA A 135 -2.26 1.73 -1.85
CA ALA A 135 -3.50 1.16 -1.31
C ALA A 135 -4.71 1.48 -2.21
N GLY A 136 -4.81 2.70 -2.72
CA GLY A 136 -5.87 3.10 -3.65
C GLY A 136 -5.90 2.24 -4.91
N ARG A 137 -4.73 1.97 -5.50
CA ARG A 137 -4.60 1.08 -6.68
C ARG A 137 -4.90 -0.37 -6.34
N LEU A 138 -4.26 -0.89 -5.28
CA LEU A 138 -4.43 -2.25 -4.78
C LEU A 138 -5.90 -2.60 -4.56
N VAL A 139 -6.63 -1.74 -3.86
CA VAL A 139 -8.05 -1.98 -3.53
C VAL A 139 -8.92 -1.92 -4.79
N ALA A 140 -8.61 -1.01 -5.73
CA ALA A 140 -9.34 -0.91 -6.98
C ALA A 140 -9.20 -2.17 -7.84
N ASP A 141 -7.97 -2.64 -8.01
CA ASP A 141 -7.64 -3.82 -8.79
C ASP A 141 -8.25 -5.07 -8.13
N ALA A 142 -8.02 -5.27 -6.83
CA ALA A 142 -8.60 -6.37 -6.06
C ALA A 142 -10.13 -6.39 -6.11
N ALA A 143 -10.81 -5.23 -5.98
CA ALA A 143 -12.26 -5.17 -6.07
C ALA A 143 -12.79 -5.60 -7.45
N PHE A 144 -12.07 -5.28 -8.53
CA PHE A 144 -12.41 -5.75 -9.87
C PHE A 144 -12.23 -7.27 -9.99
N TYR A 145 -11.08 -7.78 -9.56
CA TYR A 145 -10.72 -9.20 -9.68
C TYR A 145 -11.53 -10.12 -8.75
N ALA A 146 -12.03 -9.61 -7.63
CA ALA A 146 -12.91 -10.36 -6.74
C ALA A 146 -14.17 -10.90 -7.44
N GLY A 147 -14.60 -10.25 -8.53
CA GLY A 147 -15.71 -10.69 -9.38
C GLY A 147 -15.40 -11.81 -10.39
N LEU A 148 -14.13 -12.16 -10.60
CA LEU A 148 -13.75 -13.15 -11.60
C LEU A 148 -14.10 -14.56 -11.13
N ARG A 149 -14.94 -15.26 -11.91
CA ARG A 149 -15.32 -16.66 -11.64
C ARG A 149 -14.15 -17.62 -11.75
N ALA A 150 -13.19 -17.33 -12.64
CA ALA A 150 -12.01 -18.14 -12.88
C ALA A 150 -10.96 -18.05 -11.76
N LEU A 151 -11.09 -17.08 -10.84
CA LEU A 151 -10.20 -16.94 -9.70
C LEU A 151 -10.75 -17.79 -8.54
N GLU A 152 -10.08 -18.89 -8.24
CA GLU A 152 -10.46 -19.82 -7.16
C GLU A 152 -9.84 -19.38 -5.82
N THR A 153 -10.67 -19.09 -4.82
CA THR A 153 -10.23 -18.68 -3.47
C THR A 153 -11.02 -19.38 -2.37
N GLY A 154 -11.74 -20.46 -2.69
CA GLY A 154 -12.69 -21.11 -1.77
C GLY A 154 -13.94 -20.28 -1.40
N LEU A 155 -14.08 -19.06 -1.93
CA LEU A 155 -15.22 -18.17 -1.72
C LEU A 155 -15.92 -17.84 -3.05
N PRO A 156 -17.25 -17.65 -3.04
CA PRO A 156 -17.97 -17.27 -4.25
C PRO A 156 -17.51 -15.88 -4.74
N PRO A 157 -17.46 -15.67 -6.07
CA PRO A 157 -17.06 -14.38 -6.63
C PRO A 157 -18.04 -13.28 -6.21
N HIS A 158 -17.48 -12.09 -6.00
CA HIS A 158 -18.25 -10.90 -5.66
C HIS A 158 -17.50 -9.68 -6.20
N ARG A 159 -18.18 -8.89 -7.04
CA ARG A 159 -17.68 -7.59 -7.50
C ARG A 159 -18.49 -6.48 -6.82
N PRO A 160 -17.86 -5.58 -6.05
CA PRO A 160 -18.54 -4.38 -5.59
C PRO A 160 -19.08 -3.57 -6.78
N GLN A 161 -20.15 -2.82 -6.57
CA GLN A 161 -20.70 -1.95 -7.62
C GLN A 161 -19.68 -0.89 -8.01
N GLN A 162 -18.93 -0.37 -7.04
CA GLN A 162 -17.93 0.67 -7.26
C GLN A 162 -16.88 0.72 -6.15
N VAL A 163 -15.68 1.18 -6.54
CA VAL A 163 -14.69 1.73 -5.61
C VAL A 163 -14.79 3.25 -5.66
N VAL A 164 -14.97 3.86 -4.50
CA VAL A 164 -15.07 5.31 -4.29
C VAL A 164 -13.83 5.76 -3.53
N TYR A 165 -13.28 6.89 -3.94
CA TYR A 165 -12.05 7.40 -3.36
C TYR A 165 -12.28 8.56 -2.41
N PHE A 166 -11.58 8.56 -1.28
CA PHE A 166 -11.49 9.73 -0.41
C PHE A 166 -10.11 10.41 -0.57
N PRO A 167 -10.06 11.73 -0.84
CA PRO A 167 -8.81 12.48 -0.85
C PRO A 167 -8.28 12.69 0.57
N SER A 168 -6.95 12.61 0.74
CA SER A 168 -6.29 12.80 2.04
C SER A 168 -5.52 14.12 2.08
N THR A 169 -4.29 14.18 1.56
CA THR A 169 -3.46 15.39 1.57
C THR A 169 -3.79 16.29 0.38
N PHE A 170 -3.70 15.73 -0.83
CA PHE A 170 -4.02 16.48 -2.04
C PHE A 170 -5.53 16.51 -2.24
N LEU A 171 -6.04 17.70 -2.56
CA LEU A 171 -7.44 17.86 -2.91
C LEU A 171 -7.67 17.34 -4.33
N ALA A 172 -8.89 16.88 -4.55
CA ALA A 172 -9.43 16.58 -5.86
C ALA A 172 -10.85 17.16 -5.92
N GLU A 173 -11.29 17.49 -7.12
CA GLU A 173 -12.68 17.88 -7.34
C GLU A 173 -13.60 16.71 -6.97
N PRO A 174 -14.54 16.90 -6.02
CA PRO A 174 -15.43 15.82 -5.59
C PRO A 174 -16.44 15.49 -6.69
N THR A 175 -16.66 14.21 -6.94
CA THR A 175 -17.75 13.73 -7.79
C THR A 175 -19.09 13.84 -7.08
N PHE A 176 -19.10 13.65 -5.76
CA PHE A 176 -20.26 13.89 -4.91
C PHE A 176 -19.82 14.28 -3.50
N LEU A 177 -20.73 14.92 -2.78
CA LEU A 177 -20.55 15.38 -1.41
C LEU A 177 -21.52 14.62 -0.50
N VAL A 178 -21.10 14.37 0.74
CA VAL A 178 -21.95 13.82 1.80
C VAL A 178 -22.00 14.82 2.94
N ASP A 179 -23.20 15.24 3.33
CA ASP A 179 -23.39 16.12 4.49
C ASP A 179 -22.94 15.42 5.77
N VAL A 180 -21.97 16.03 6.45
CA VAL A 180 -21.43 15.57 7.74
C VAL A 180 -21.57 16.64 8.82
N THR A 181 -22.46 17.62 8.63
CA THR A 181 -22.69 18.73 9.56
C THR A 181 -22.97 18.21 10.97
N GLY A 182 -23.84 17.21 11.10
CA GLY A 182 -24.19 16.60 12.38
C GLY A 182 -23.12 15.68 12.98
N THR A 183 -22.08 15.30 12.22
CA THR A 183 -21.09 14.28 12.63
C THR A 183 -19.64 14.77 12.57
N LEU A 184 -19.40 16.04 12.18
CA LEU A 184 -18.05 16.59 12.07
C LEU A 184 -17.28 16.49 13.40
N GLU A 185 -17.90 16.82 14.54
CA GLU A 185 -17.23 16.73 15.83
C GLU A 185 -16.93 15.28 16.24
N VAL A 186 -17.80 14.32 15.87
CA VAL A 186 -17.54 12.89 16.10
C VAL A 186 -16.30 12.45 15.31
N LYS A 187 -16.19 12.89 14.06
CA LYS A 187 -15.00 12.65 13.23
C LYS A 187 -13.74 13.26 13.85
N LEU A 188 -13.78 14.53 14.26
CA LEU A 188 -12.63 15.20 14.86
C LEU A 188 -12.23 14.54 16.19
N ALA A 189 -13.20 14.13 17.01
CA ALA A 189 -12.95 13.36 18.23
C ALA A 189 -12.28 12.00 17.94
N ALA A 190 -12.73 11.29 16.89
CA ALA A 190 -12.12 10.03 16.47
C ALA A 190 -10.66 10.21 16.03
N VAL A 191 -10.33 11.30 15.33
CA VAL A 191 -8.93 11.61 14.97
C VAL A 191 -8.10 11.94 16.22
N ARG A 192 -8.62 12.78 17.12
CA ARG A 192 -7.95 13.16 18.38
C ARG A 192 -7.71 11.97 19.32
N ALA A 193 -8.45 10.87 19.18
CA ALA A 193 -8.26 9.67 20.00
C ALA A 193 -6.88 9.02 19.79
N PHE A 194 -6.25 9.21 18.63
CA PHE A 194 -4.90 8.73 18.34
C PHE A 194 -3.83 9.72 18.87
N ARG A 195 -3.78 9.89 20.19
CA ARG A 195 -2.94 10.89 20.88
C ARG A 195 -1.45 10.85 20.56
N SER A 196 -0.91 9.67 20.23
CA SER A 196 0.50 9.53 19.84
C SER A 196 0.80 9.94 18.39
N GLN A 197 -0.22 10.16 17.56
CA GLN A 197 -0.09 10.49 16.15
C GLN A 197 -0.48 11.93 15.85
N PHE A 198 -1.59 12.40 16.43
CA PHE A 198 -2.11 13.76 16.19
C PHE A 198 -1.80 14.69 17.37
N PHE A 199 -2.11 15.96 17.20
CA PHE A 199 -1.82 17.00 18.19
C PHE A 199 -2.35 16.65 19.59
N ASP A 200 -1.42 16.50 20.53
CA ASP A 200 -1.65 16.44 21.96
C ASP A 200 -0.62 17.36 22.63
N PRO A 201 -1.05 18.43 23.33
CA PRO A 201 -0.14 19.38 23.98
C PRO A 201 0.72 18.74 25.09
N ALA A 202 0.35 17.57 25.58
CA ALA A 202 1.12 16.81 26.56
C ALA A 202 2.08 15.79 25.93
N SER A 203 2.07 15.63 24.60
CA SER A 203 2.92 14.67 23.90
C SER A 203 4.39 15.05 23.99
N LYS A 204 5.25 14.03 24.13
CA LYS A 204 6.72 14.15 24.08
C LYS A 204 7.31 13.53 22.81
N GLU A 205 6.44 13.03 21.92
CA GLU A 205 6.87 12.44 20.64
C GLU A 205 7.45 13.50 19.70
N PRO A 206 8.33 13.13 18.76
CA PRO A 206 8.81 14.04 17.75
C PRO A 206 7.68 14.66 16.94
N ALA A 207 7.76 15.98 16.69
CA ALA A 207 6.78 16.66 15.87
C ALA A 207 6.80 16.12 14.43
N THR A 208 5.62 15.85 13.89
CA THR A 208 5.40 15.44 12.51
C THR A 208 4.40 16.38 11.85
N PHE A 209 4.23 16.24 10.53
CA PHE A 209 3.23 16.99 9.77
C PHE A 209 1.81 16.85 10.33
N ILE A 210 1.44 15.67 10.87
CA ILE A 210 0.08 15.40 11.34
C ILE A 210 -0.12 15.67 12.84
N SER A 211 0.97 15.89 13.59
CA SER A 211 0.91 16.15 15.02
C SER A 211 0.76 17.64 15.35
N SER A 212 0.58 18.50 14.36
CA SER A 212 0.38 19.94 14.56
C SER A 212 -1.11 20.27 14.73
N PRO A 213 -1.46 21.31 15.51
CA PRO A 213 -2.86 21.72 15.65
C PRO A 213 -3.45 22.18 14.30
N GLU A 214 -2.63 22.79 13.43
CA GLU A 214 -3.02 23.25 12.10
C GLU A 214 -3.48 22.11 11.19
N PHE A 215 -2.98 20.89 11.40
CA PHE A 215 -3.44 19.72 10.65
C PHE A 215 -4.93 19.43 10.92
N LEU A 216 -5.34 19.43 12.20
CA LEU A 216 -6.73 19.19 12.58
C LEU A 216 -7.64 20.33 12.15
N ASP A 217 -7.16 21.57 12.26
CA ASP A 217 -7.86 22.74 11.74
C ASP A 217 -8.05 22.64 10.23
N GLY A 218 -7.04 22.16 9.50
CA GLY A 218 -7.11 21.87 8.07
C GLY A 218 -8.16 20.83 7.71
N VAL A 219 -8.29 19.74 8.50
CA VAL A 219 -9.33 18.72 8.31
C VAL A 219 -10.73 19.33 8.46
N ALA A 220 -10.95 20.13 9.50
CA ALA A 220 -12.23 20.81 9.74
C ALA A 220 -12.52 21.88 8.68
N ALA A 221 -11.51 22.66 8.29
CA ALA A 221 -11.60 23.69 7.27
C ALA A 221 -11.99 23.10 5.91
N ARG A 222 -11.39 21.97 5.52
CA ARG A 222 -11.77 21.26 4.30
C ARG A 222 -13.23 20.82 4.32
N ALA A 223 -13.68 20.23 5.43
CA ALA A 223 -15.06 19.79 5.56
C ALA A 223 -16.05 20.95 5.42
N ARG A 224 -15.76 22.09 6.06
CA ARG A 224 -16.57 23.32 5.93
C ARG A 224 -16.50 23.92 4.53
N ALA A 225 -15.35 23.86 3.87
CA ALA A 225 -15.20 24.35 2.50
C ALA A 225 -16.06 23.55 1.52
N PHE A 226 -16.07 22.22 1.63
CA PHE A 226 -17.00 21.38 0.86
C PHE A 226 -18.46 21.60 1.27
N GLY A 227 -18.74 21.83 2.56
CA GLY A 227 -20.08 22.16 3.02
C GLY A 227 -20.65 23.39 2.31
N ARG A 228 -19.83 24.44 2.13
CA ARG A 228 -20.24 25.64 1.37
C ARG A 228 -20.61 25.35 -0.08
N LEU A 229 -19.95 24.39 -0.74
CA LEU A 229 -20.29 23.99 -2.12
C LEU A 229 -21.67 23.31 -2.21
N ALA A 230 -22.16 22.73 -1.11
CA ALA A 230 -23.44 22.03 -1.04
C ALA A 230 -24.49 22.77 -0.17
N ASN A 231 -24.23 24.03 0.21
CA ASN A 231 -25.08 24.81 1.11
C ASN A 231 -25.39 24.13 2.48
N VAL A 232 -24.44 23.36 3.02
CA VAL A 232 -24.52 22.72 4.35
C VAL A 232 -23.35 23.16 5.25
N GLY A 233 -23.41 22.84 6.55
CA GLY A 233 -22.40 23.27 7.52
C GLY A 233 -21.03 22.62 7.32
N ALA A 234 -21.01 21.34 6.95
CA ALA A 234 -19.80 20.60 6.59
C ALA A 234 -20.13 19.41 5.68
N ALA A 235 -19.23 19.08 4.74
CA ALA A 235 -19.36 17.93 3.87
C ALA A 235 -18.04 17.18 3.68
N GLU A 236 -18.11 15.87 3.41
CA GLU A 236 -17.00 15.10 2.88
C GLU A 236 -17.14 14.95 1.37
N GLY A 237 -16.04 15.16 0.64
CA GLY A 237 -15.98 15.00 -0.80
C GLY A 237 -15.36 13.67 -1.20
N PHE A 238 -16.02 13.00 -2.12
CA PHE A 238 -15.60 11.71 -2.64
C PHE A 238 -15.43 11.77 -4.16
N VAL A 239 -14.41 11.07 -4.66
CA VAL A 239 -14.14 10.94 -6.08
C VAL A 239 -14.58 9.57 -6.54
N SER A 240 -15.33 9.52 -7.63
CA SER A 240 -15.80 8.27 -8.19
C SER A 240 -15.51 8.22 -9.69
N PRO A 241 -14.91 7.13 -10.21
CA PRO A 241 -14.70 6.96 -11.65
C PRO A 241 -15.99 6.98 -12.46
N ARG A 242 -17.11 6.66 -11.82
CA ARG A 242 -18.46 6.76 -12.39
C ARG A 242 -19.33 7.56 -11.43
N PRO A 243 -19.86 8.73 -11.83
CA PRO A 243 -20.72 9.53 -10.96
C PRO A 243 -21.99 8.75 -10.59
N PRO A 244 -22.58 9.00 -9.40
CA PRO A 244 -23.88 8.44 -9.07
C PRO A 244 -24.95 9.01 -10.01
N LEU A 245 -25.96 8.20 -10.31
CA LEU A 245 -27.16 8.67 -11.02
C LEU A 245 -28.05 9.44 -10.03
N LEU A 246 -28.42 10.68 -10.37
CA LEU A 246 -29.44 11.42 -9.63
C LEU A 246 -30.82 10.90 -10.02
N ALA A 247 -31.60 10.47 -9.03
CA ALA A 247 -32.97 9.98 -9.26
C ALA A 247 -33.94 11.13 -9.60
N ASP A 248 -33.72 12.29 -8.98
CA ASP A 248 -34.49 13.51 -9.22
C ASP A 248 -33.52 14.71 -9.17
N PRO A 249 -33.23 15.36 -10.32
CA PRO A 249 -32.33 16.50 -10.34
C PRO A 249 -32.95 17.74 -9.67
N LEU A 250 -34.27 17.92 -9.65
CA LEU A 250 -34.89 19.07 -8.99
C LEU A 250 -34.70 18.97 -7.48
N ALA A 251 -35.08 17.82 -6.91
CA ALA A 251 -34.89 17.57 -5.48
C ALA A 251 -33.41 17.63 -5.06
N ALA A 252 -32.46 17.28 -5.95
CA ALA A 252 -31.03 17.35 -5.67
C ALA A 252 -30.48 18.79 -5.58
N PHE A 253 -31.18 19.77 -6.18
CA PHE A 253 -30.80 21.19 -6.17
C PHE A 253 -31.77 22.08 -5.37
N ASP A 254 -32.82 21.51 -4.77
CA ASP A 254 -33.76 22.24 -3.92
C ASP A 254 -33.03 22.89 -2.73
N GLY A 255 -33.36 24.16 -2.46
CA GLY A 255 -32.78 24.92 -1.35
C GLY A 255 -31.28 25.24 -1.49
N PHE A 256 -30.69 24.98 -2.66
CA PHE A 256 -29.29 25.32 -2.94
C PHE A 256 -29.05 26.84 -2.87
N GLU A 257 -29.96 27.63 -3.45
CA GLU A 257 -30.04 29.06 -3.21
C GLU A 257 -31.23 29.37 -2.29
N LYS A 258 -30.96 30.05 -1.18
CA LYS A 258 -32.03 30.51 -0.27
C LYS A 258 -32.62 31.79 -0.84
N GLY A 259 -33.80 31.72 -1.46
CA GLY A 259 -34.62 32.91 -1.74
C GLY A 259 -35.21 33.05 -3.14
N CYS A 260 -35.77 31.99 -3.72
CA CYS A 260 -36.73 32.11 -4.82
C CYS A 260 -38.12 31.73 -4.33
#